data_AF-A0A2E0E0D8-F1
#
_entry.id   AF-A0A2E0E0D8-F1
#
_cell.length_a   1.000
_cell.length_b   1.000
_cell.length_c   1.000
_cell.angle_alpha   90.00
_cell.angle_beta   90.00
_cell.angle_gamma   90.00
#
_symmetry.space_group_name_H-M   'P 1'
#
loop_
_entity.id
_entity.type
_entity.pdbx_description
1 polymer ?
#
loop_
_entity_poly.entity_id
_entity_poly.type
_entity_poly.pdbx_seq_one_letter_code
_entity_poly.pdbx_strand_id
1 'polypeptide(L)'
;REAPVVIYSLTTSRQELAPKGRKDDFLFSPNRLNVAVSRAQCLTYIVGTEELISTRANSISEMKALNHFCRYVDDLSEKIQA
;
A
#
# COMPACT_ATOMS: atom_id res chain seq x y z
N ARG A 1 -10.28 9.92 14.00
CA ARG A 1 -10.68 8.84 14.92
C ARG A 1 -9.64 7.74 14.81
N GLU A 2 -9.29 7.08 15.91
CA GLU A 2 -8.26 6.04 15.96
C GLU A 2 -8.86 4.76 16.55
N ALA A 3 -8.19 3.64 16.32
CA ALA A 3 -8.62 2.32 16.80
C ALA A 3 -7.41 1.54 17.33
N PRO A 4 -7.59 0.60 18.29
CA PRO A 4 -6.50 -0.25 18.75
C PRO A 4 -5.78 -0.93 17.59
N VAL A 5 -6.55 -1.52 16.68
CA VAL A 5 -6.05 -2.25 15.50
C VAL A 5 -6.72 -1.70 14.23
N VAL A 6 -5.94 -1.58 13.16
CA VAL A 6 -6.44 -1.26 11.81
C VAL A 6 -6.17 -2.43 10.86
N ILE A 7 -7.17 -2.77 10.05
CA ILE A 7 -7.00 -3.66 8.90
C ILE A 7 -7.16 -2.82 7.63
N TYR A 8 -6.08 -2.69 6.88
CA TYR A 8 -6.02 -1.97 5.62
C TYR A 8 -5.96 -2.95 4.45
N SER A 9 -7.10 -3.18 3.81
CA SER A 9 -7.18 -4.02 2.60
C SER A 9 -6.91 -3.19 1.35
N LEU A 10 -6.07 -3.69 0.46
CA LEU A 10 -5.84 -3.08 -0.85
C LEU A 10 -7.00 -3.31 -1.83
N THR A 11 -7.97 -4.17 -1.48
CA THR A 11 -9.24 -4.42 -2.21
C THR A 11 -9.12 -4.88 -3.67
N THR A 12 -7.90 -5.17 -4.12
CA THR A 12 -7.60 -5.78 -5.42
C THR A 12 -6.40 -6.71 -5.25
N SER A 13 -6.26 -7.71 -6.11
CA SER A 13 -5.06 -8.56 -6.19
C SER A 13 -4.12 -8.16 -7.32
N ARG A 14 -4.58 -7.38 -8.29
CA ARG A 14 -3.80 -6.96 -9.46
C ARG A 14 -4.12 -5.53 -9.88
N GLN A 15 -3.14 -4.85 -10.48
CA GLN A 15 -3.35 -3.49 -10.96
C GLN A 15 -4.43 -3.43 -12.05
N GLU A 16 -4.54 -4.44 -12.93
CA GLU A 16 -5.52 -4.40 -14.03
C GLU A 16 -6.97 -4.54 -13.54
N LEU A 17 -7.17 -5.12 -12.37
CA LEU A 17 -8.48 -5.31 -11.75
C LEU A 17 -8.95 -4.05 -10.99
N ALA A 18 -8.04 -3.11 -10.72
CA ALA A 18 -8.38 -1.87 -10.03
C ALA A 18 -9.22 -0.95 -10.95
N PRO A 19 -10.19 -0.21 -10.39
CA PRO A 19 -10.94 0.79 -11.15
C PRO A 19 -10.01 1.80 -11.84
N LYS A 20 -10.23 2.05 -13.13
CA LYS A 20 -9.46 3.03 -13.90
C LYS A 20 -9.48 4.40 -13.19
N GLY A 21 -8.32 5.05 -13.11
CA GLY A 21 -8.17 6.35 -12.44
C GLY A 21 -7.97 6.28 -10.92
N ARG A 22 -7.90 5.09 -10.30
CA ARG A 22 -7.68 4.93 -8.85
C ARG A 22 -6.30 4.40 -8.46
N LYS A 23 -5.34 4.43 -9.39
CA LYS A 23 -3.99 3.90 -9.15
C LYS A 23 -3.21 4.80 -8.18
N ASP A 24 -2.96 6.04 -8.57
CA ASP A 24 -2.12 7.00 -7.83
C ASP A 24 -2.90 7.66 -6.68
N ASP A 25 -4.14 8.06 -6.95
CA ASP A 25 -4.97 8.81 -6.01
C ASP A 25 -5.61 7.94 -4.93
N PHE A 26 -5.55 6.62 -5.09
CA PHE A 26 -6.20 5.69 -4.17
C PHE A 26 -5.32 4.52 -3.76
N LEU A 27 -5.03 3.58 -4.67
CA LEU A 27 -4.42 2.30 -4.33
C LEU A 27 -3.00 2.47 -3.76
N PHE A 28 -2.15 3.26 -4.42
CA PHE A 28 -0.76 3.48 -4.03
C PHE A 28 -0.51 4.88 -3.46
N SER A 29 -1.57 5.58 -3.05
CA SER A 29 -1.45 6.94 -2.51
C SER A 29 -0.68 6.93 -1.18
N PRO A 30 0.48 7.59 -1.08
CA PRO A 30 1.24 7.68 0.18
C PRO A 30 0.41 8.31 1.30
N ASN A 31 -0.38 9.34 0.95
CA ASN A 31 -1.25 10.03 1.91
C ASN A 31 -2.30 9.08 2.50
N ARG A 32 -2.90 8.20 1.69
CA ARG A 32 -3.90 7.24 2.18
C ARG A 32 -3.28 6.15 3.05
N LEU A 33 -2.13 5.63 2.64
CA LEU A 33 -1.40 4.64 3.44
C LEU A 33 -1.00 5.24 4.80
N ASN A 34 -0.41 6.44 4.80
CA ASN A 34 0.01 7.13 6.02
C ASN A 34 -1.18 7.41 6.94
N VAL A 35 -2.30 7.86 6.39
CA VAL A 35 -3.53 8.05 7.17
C VAL A 35 -4.00 6.71 7.73
N ALA A 36 -4.08 5.64 6.93
CA ALA A 36 -4.56 4.33 7.39
C ALA A 36 -3.70 3.77 8.53
N VAL A 37 -2.38 3.75 8.35
CA VAL A 37 -1.42 3.22 9.34
C VAL A 37 -1.42 4.05 10.62
N SER A 38 -1.48 5.39 10.52
CA SER A 38 -1.51 6.28 11.70
C SER A 38 -2.80 6.22 12.51
N ARG A 39 -3.87 5.56 12.02
CA ARG A 39 -5.09 5.35 12.83
C ARG A 39 -4.97 4.19 13.81
N ALA A 40 -3.97 3.32 13.68
CA ALA A 40 -3.74 2.23 14.60
C ALA A 40 -3.00 2.71 15.86
N GLN A 41 -3.50 2.33 17.03
CA GLN A 41 -2.84 2.66 18.30
C GLN A 41 -1.75 1.64 18.66
N CYS A 42 -1.92 0.37 18.27
CA CYS A 42 -0.91 -0.66 18.54
C CYS A 42 -0.53 -1.51 17.32
N LEU A 43 -1.44 -1.77 16.38
CA LEU A 43 -1.16 -2.69 15.26
C LEU A 43 -1.92 -2.35 13.97
N THR A 44 -1.22 -2.43 12.84
CA THR A 44 -1.81 -2.37 11.50
C THR A 44 -1.57 -3.67 10.75
N TYR A 45 -2.62 -4.26 10.20
CA TYR A 45 -2.54 -5.33 9.21
C TYR A 45 -2.80 -4.75 7.82
N ILE A 46 -1.85 -4.93 6.90
CA ILE A 46 -2.04 -4.60 5.49
C ILE A 46 -2.29 -5.90 4.73
N VAL A 47 -3.41 -5.97 4.02
CA VAL A 47 -3.86 -7.19 3.33
C VAL A 47 -3.86 -6.93 1.83
N GLY A 48 -3.04 -7.69 1.11
CA GLY A 48 -2.88 -7.62 -0.34
C GLY A 48 -2.10 -8.81 -0.88
N THR A 49 -1.80 -8.77 -2.17
CA THR A 49 -1.02 -9.79 -2.88
C THR A 49 0.34 -9.24 -3.30
N GLU A 50 1.35 -10.10 -3.37
CA GLU A 50 2.69 -9.75 -3.85
C GLU A 50 2.67 -9.21 -5.29
N GLU A 51 1.72 -9.68 -6.11
CA GLU A 51 1.50 -9.21 -7.48
C GLU A 51 1.32 -7.68 -7.57
N LEU A 52 0.76 -7.04 -6.53
CA LEU A 52 0.62 -5.57 -6.49
C LEU A 52 1.95 -4.83 -6.36
N ILE A 53 2.96 -5.46 -5.75
CA ILE A 53 4.31 -4.89 -5.60
C ILE A 53 5.04 -4.98 -6.95
N SER A 54 4.74 -6.02 -7.74
CA SER A 54 5.29 -6.22 -9.09
C SER A 54 4.61 -5.37 -10.19
N THR A 55 3.80 -4.39 -9.79
CA THR A 55 3.02 -3.55 -10.71
C THR A 55 3.91 -2.70 -11.63
N ARG A 56 3.59 -2.66 -12.93
CA ARG A 56 4.29 -1.79 -13.89
C ARG A 56 3.76 -0.36 -13.87
N ALA A 57 4.65 0.59 -13.61
CA ALA A 57 4.38 2.02 -13.78
C ALA A 57 4.46 2.44 -15.26
N ASN A 58 3.52 3.26 -15.71
CA ASN A 58 3.48 3.84 -17.06
C ASN A 58 3.72 5.36 -17.07
N SER A 59 3.88 5.98 -15.89
CA SER A 59 4.26 7.38 -15.74
C SER A 59 5.19 7.59 -14.55
N ILE A 60 5.86 8.75 -14.49
CA ILE A 60 6.71 9.12 -13.34
C ILE A 60 5.87 9.29 -12.07
N SER A 61 4.62 9.77 -12.21
CA SER A 61 3.67 9.87 -11.10
C SER A 61 3.34 8.50 -10.53
N GLU A 62 2.96 7.55 -11.41
CA GLU A 62 2.67 6.17 -11.04
C GLU A 62 3.88 5.51 -10.36
N MET A 63 5.09 5.74 -10.91
CA MET A 63 6.33 5.21 -10.34
C MET A 63 6.60 5.73 -8.92
N LYS A 64 6.37 7.02 -8.66
CA LYS A 64 6.55 7.61 -7.32
C LYS A 64 5.56 7.03 -6.31
N ALA A 65 4.30 6.87 -6.71
CA ALA A 65 3.26 6.28 -5.86
C ALA A 65 3.59 4.82 -5.52
N LEU A 66 3.95 4.02 -6.52
CA LEU A 66 4.36 2.62 -6.36
C LEU A 66 5.59 2.47 -5.49
N ASN A 67 6.64 3.28 -5.72
CA ASN A 67 7.89 3.20 -4.98
C ASN A 67 7.70 3.37 -3.47
N HIS A 68 6.77 4.23 -3.04
CA HIS A 68 6.46 4.37 -1.61
C HIS A 68 5.91 3.08 -1.00
N PHE A 69 5.01 2.40 -1.73
CA PHE A 69 4.44 1.13 -1.28
C PHE A 69 5.48 -0.01 -1.32
N CYS A 70 6.27 -0.13 -2.38
CA CYS A 70 7.33 -1.15 -2.49
C CYS A 70 8.35 -1.02 -1.36
N ARG A 71 8.88 0.19 -1.12
CA ARG A 71 9.83 0.43 -0.03
C ARG A 71 9.28 0.05 1.34
N TYR A 72 8.01 0.32 1.60
CA TYR A 72 7.37 -0.08 2.85
C TYR A 72 7.36 -1.59 3.03
N VAL A 73 7.08 -2.37 1.98
CA VAL A 73 7.09 -3.83 2.04
C VAL A 73 8.52 -4.39 2.15
N ASP A 74 9.47 -3.83 1.41
CA ASP A 74 10.87 -4.25 1.46
C ASP A 74 11.46 -4.03 2.86
N ASP A 75 11.28 -2.82 3.43
CA ASP A 75 11.76 -2.47 4.77
C ASP A 75 11.12 -3.36 5.87
N LEU A 76 9.89 -3.82 5.68
CA LEU A 76 9.23 -4.77 6.59
C LEU A 76 9.78 -6.19 6.42
N SER A 77 10.04 -6.62 5.20
CA SER A 77 10.55 -7.96 4.89
C SER A 77 11.93 -8.16 5.50
N GLU A 78 12.80 -7.15 5.44
CA GLU A 78 14.10 -7.16 6.11
C GLU A 78 13.96 -7.28 7.64
N LYS A 79 13.01 -6.55 8.24
CA LYS A 79 12.81 -6.57 9.71
C LYS A 79 12.23 -7.87 10.24
N ILE A 80 11.45 -8.60 9.44
CA ILE A 80 10.89 -9.90 9.84
C ILE A 80 11.98 -11.00 9.80
N GLN A 81 13.02 -10.82 9.00
CA GLN A 81 14.13 -11.76 8.85
C GLN A 81 15.29 -11.55 9.84
N ALA A 82 15.28 -10.44 10.60
CA ALA A 82 16.28 -10.09 11.61
C ALA A 82 15.84 -10.48 13.02
#